data_AF-A0A3C1DX85-F1
#
_entry.id   AF-A0A3C1DX85-F1
#
_cell.length_a   1.000
_cell.length_b   1.000
_cell.length_c   1.000
_cell.angle_alpha   90.00
_cell.angle_beta   90.00
_cell.angle_gamma   90.00
#
_symmetry.space_group_name_H-M   'P 1'
#
loop_
_entity.id
_entity.type
_entity.pdbx_description
1 polymer ?
#
loop_
_entity_poly.entity_id
_entity_poly.type
_entity_poly.pdbx_seq_one_letter_code
_entity_poly.pdbx_strand_id
1 'polypeptide(L)' 'MSKYEYIDSRKTESENTNPVWRMCLWLAVSTSGFYDWLQRPQSATAARREALTARVR' A
#
# COMPACT_ATOMS: atom_id res chain seq x y z
N MET A 1 10.13 0.67 -2.18
CA MET A 1 8.79 0.08 -2.02
C MET A 1 8.69 -0.51 -0.62
N SER A 2 7.70 -0.08 0.14
CA SER A 2 7.31 -0.68 1.42
C SER A 2 6.84 -2.12 1.22
N LYS A 3 7.01 -2.98 2.24
CA LYS A 3 6.47 -4.36 2.23
C LYS A 3 4.96 -4.36 1.95
N TYR A 4 4.22 -3.37 2.44
CA TYR A 4 2.78 -3.25 2.22
C TYR A 4 2.42 -2.78 0.81
N GLU A 5 3.20 -1.90 0.20
CA GLU A 5 3.02 -1.50 -1.21
C GLU A 5 3.21 -2.70 -2.16
N TYR A 6 4.18 -3.57 -1.86
CA TYR A 6 4.35 -4.81 -2.61
C TYR A 6 3.11 -5.72 -2.49
N ILE A 7 2.59 -5.92 -1.28
CA ILE A 7 1.38 -6.74 -1.06
C ILE A 7 0.18 -6.15 -1.82
N ASP A 8 0.00 -4.83 -1.79
CA ASP A 8 -1.13 -4.15 -2.45
C ASP A 8 -1.06 -4.23 -3.98
N SER A 9 0.13 -4.04 -4.56
CA SER A 9 0.34 -4.19 -6.00
C SER A 9 -0.02 -5.60 -6.49
N ARG A 10 0.47 -6.62 -5.78
CA ARG A 10 0.23 -8.03 -6.06
C ARG A 10 -1.23 -8.44 -5.86
N LYS A 11 -1.92 -7.88 -4.85
CA LYS A 11 -3.36 -8.12 -4.61
C LYS A 11 -4.22 -7.67 -5.79
N THR A 12 -3.81 -6.61 -6.49
CA THR A 12 -4.57 -5.99 -7.59
C THR A 12 -4.32 -6.69 -8.93
N GLU A 13 -3.24 -7.46 -9.04
CA GLU A 13 -2.91 -8.24 -10.23
C GLU A 13 -3.83 -9.46 -10.37
N SER A 14 -4.46 -9.62 -11.54
CA SER A 14 -5.38 -10.74 -11.82
C SER A 14 -4.70 -12.11 -11.82
N GLU A 15 -3.38 -12.15 -12.06
CA GLU A 15 -2.57 -13.37 -12.04
C GLU A 15 -2.25 -13.84 -10.61
N ASN A 16 -2.52 -12.99 -9.61
CA ASN A 16 -2.19 -13.32 -8.23
C ASN A 16 -3.29 -14.18 -7.59
N THR A 17 -3.03 -15.49 -7.50
CA THR A 17 -3.90 -16.43 -6.78
C THR A 17 -3.65 -16.45 -5.26
N ASN A 18 -2.62 -15.74 -4.78
CA ASN A 18 -2.22 -15.81 -3.38
C ASN A 18 -3.01 -14.81 -2.52
N PRO A 19 -3.65 -15.28 -1.44
CA PRO A 19 -4.34 -14.38 -0.53
C PRO A 19 -3.33 -13.53 0.26
N VAL A 20 -3.75 -12.31 0.61
CA VAL A 20 -2.96 -11.30 1.34
C VAL A 20 -2.27 -11.87 2.59
N TRP A 21 -2.95 -12.74 3.34
CA TRP A 21 -2.38 -13.33 4.56
C TRP A 21 -1.13 -14.18 4.31
N ARG A 22 -1.02 -14.88 3.16
CA ARG A 22 0.18 -15.65 2.80
C ARG A 22 1.33 -14.71 2.50
N MET A 23 1.05 -13.60 1.81
CA MET A 23 2.05 -12.58 1.52
C MET A 23 2.56 -11.91 2.79
N CYS A 24 1.66 -11.61 3.73
CA CYS A 24 2.02 -11.09 5.05
C CYS A 24 2.91 -12.07 5.81
N LEU A 25 2.61 -13.37 5.75
CA LEU A 25 3.41 -14.42 6.35
C LEU A 25 4.83 -14.47 5.74
N TRP A 26 4.95 -14.45 4.40
CA TRP A 26 6.25 -14.48 3.71
C TRP A 26 7.13 -13.27 4.01
N LEU A 27 6.51 -12.10 4.21
CA LEU A 27 7.21 -10.85 4.49
C LEU A 27 7.40 -10.58 6.00
N ALA A 28 6.95 -11.50 6.85
CA ALA A 28 6.96 -11.38 8.31
C ALA A 28 6.34 -10.07 8.80
N VAL A 29 5.15 -9.73 8.28
CA VAL A 29 4.35 -8.56 8.68
C VAL A 29 2.98 -8.98 9.18
N SER A 30 2.35 -8.17 10.02
CA SER A 30 0.98 -8.45 10.47
C SER A 30 -0.04 -8.13 9.36
N THR A 31 -1.05 -8.99 9.25
CA THR A 31 -2.22 -8.77 8.40
C THR A 31 -3.04 -7.58 8.87
N SER A 32 -3.20 -7.41 10.19
CA SER A 32 -3.85 -6.22 10.76
C SER A 32 -3.11 -4.94 10.39
N GLY A 33 -1.78 -4.92 10.51
CA GLY A 33 -0.96 -3.77 10.13
C GLY A 33 -1.05 -3.43 8.63
N PHE A 34 -1.23 -4.44 7.76
CA PHE A 34 -1.48 -4.21 6.34
C PHE A 34 -2.83 -3.51 6.10
N TYR A 35 -3.92 -3.98 6.71
CA TYR A 35 -5.22 -3.34 6.55
C TYR A 35 -5.28 -1.97 7.22
N ASP A 36 -4.64 -1.81 8.38
CA ASP A 36 -4.48 -0.50 9.02
C ASP A 36 -3.72 0.45 8.11
N TRP A 37 -2.66 -0.02 7.44
CA TRP A 37 -1.90 0.75 6.46
C TRP A 37 -2.75 1.12 5.23
N LEU A 38 -3.58 0.20 4.73
CA LEU A 38 -4.46 0.41 3.58
C LEU A 38 -5.54 1.46 3.88
N GLN A 39 -6.04 1.49 5.12
CA GLN A 39 -7.03 2.47 5.57
C GLN A 39 -6.44 3.81 5.97
N ARG A 40 -5.10 3.97 5.93
CA ARG A 40 -4.49 5.25 6.33
C ARG A 40 -4.99 6.35 5.40
N PRO A 41 -5.61 7.40 5.94
CA PRO A 41 -5.91 8.57 5.13
C PRO A 41 -4.61 9.12 4.57
N GLN A 42 -4.66 9.60 3.34
CA GLN A 42 -3.55 10.32 2.75
C GLN A 42 -3.14 11.44 3.72
N SER A 43 -1.88 11.42 4.16
CA SER A 43 -1.41 12.42 5.10
C SER A 43 -1.59 13.83 4.50
N ALA A 44 -1.92 14.82 5.33
CA ALA A 44 -2.06 16.21 4.88
C ALA A 44 -0.80 16.70 4.13
N THR A 45 0.39 16.20 4.50
CA THR A 45 1.65 16.48 3.81
C THR A 45 1.73 15.85 2.43
N ALA A 46 1.26 14.61 2.27
CA ALA A 46 1.21 13.94 0.96
C ALA A 46 0.24 14.66 0.02
N ALA A 47 -0.95 15.03 0.51
CA ALA A 47 -1.91 15.83 -0.27
C ALA A 47 -1.34 17.19 -0.69
N ARG A 48 -0.64 17.89 0.22
CA ARG A 48 0.05 19.15 -0.11
C ARG A 48 1.14 18.97 -1.17
N ARG A 49 1.90 17.86 -1.12
CA ARG A 49 2.92 17.55 -2.13
C ARG A 49 2.30 17.29 -3.50
N GLU A 50 1.22 16.53 -3.59
CA GLU A 50 0.50 16.33 -4.85
C GLU A 50 -0.03 17.63 -5.44
N ALA A 51 -0.64 18.49 -4.62
CA ALA A 51 -1.13 19.80 -5.04
C ALA A 51 0.01 20.71 -5.54
N LEU A 52 1.19 20.64 -4.93
CA LEU A 52 2.36 21.39 -5.40
C LEU A 52 2.89 20.84 -6.73
N THR A 53 3.05 19.51 -6.85
CA THR A 53 3.48 18.87 -8.10
C THR A 53 2.54 19.17 -9.26
N ALA A 54 1.22 19.22 -9.02
CA ALA A 54 0.23 19.57 -10.03
C ALA A 54 0.36 21.01 -10.56
N ARG A 55 0.95 21.92 -9.77
CA ARG A 55 1.13 23.34 -10.13
C ARG A 55 2.44 23.64 -10.87
N VAL A 56 3.41 22.73 -10.82
CA VAL A 56 4.74 22.91 -11.44
C VAL A 56 4.82 22.21 -12.80
N ARG A 57 3.68 22.06 -13.50
CA ARG A 57 3.59 21.38 -14.79
C ARG A 57 3.88 22.28 -15.98
#